data_AF-A0A3N7BSC8-F1
#
_entry.id   AF-A0A3N7BSC8-F1
#
_cell.length_a   1.000
_cell.length_b   1.000
_cell.length_c   1.000
_cell.angle_alpha   90.00
_cell.angle_beta   90.00
_cell.angle_gamma   90.00
#
_symmetry.space_group_name_H-M   'P 1'
#
loop_
_entity.id
_entity.type
_entity.pdbx_description
1 polymer ?
#
loop_
_entity_poly.entity_id
_entity_poly.type
_entity_poly.pdbx_seq_one_letter_code
_entity_poly.pdbx_strand_id
1 'polypeptide(L)'
;MEEHHKEINANAALGSSKEEANRYREAIIAGWWEFMQAKSGAAPGEYCAASFLRAKRLQEAGKTDKMKDGVMVTLFGPGGSYRGALLAFSPLGDDSSAAFPKLPSGKPALVTLTQGNTKPVTLNAIYMQTHPQTPPLLAFAVPSIEALLQGMEDNWSFDLNYQGKSIANIEWHDGLKARAELKKCLAGAAFDSKLQVKP
;
A
#
# COMPACT_ATOMS: atom_id res chain seq x y z
N MET A 1 -43.45 29.46 9.51
CA MET A 1 -42.27 28.89 10.20
C MET A 1 -41.26 28.60 9.11
N GLU A 2 -40.24 29.44 9.01
CA GLU A 2 -39.17 29.35 8.03
C GLU A 2 -38.26 28.16 8.34
N GLU A 3 -38.09 27.24 7.38
CA GLU A 3 -36.97 26.32 7.37
C GLU A 3 -35.79 27.01 6.67
N HIS A 4 -34.83 27.47 7.48
CA HIS A 4 -33.57 28.01 7.00
C HIS A 4 -32.76 26.91 6.29
N HIS A 5 -32.69 26.98 4.96
CA HIS A 5 -31.65 26.32 4.19
C HIS A 5 -30.30 26.87 4.63
N LYS A 6 -29.49 26.04 5.31
CA LYS A 6 -28.06 26.35 5.52
C LYS A 6 -27.39 26.37 4.15
N GLU A 7 -27.16 27.57 3.62
CA GLU A 7 -26.30 27.76 2.45
C GLU A 7 -24.94 27.13 2.73
N ILE A 8 -24.57 26.12 1.93
CA ILE A 8 -23.26 25.50 1.97
C ILE A 8 -22.27 26.57 1.48
N ASN A 9 -21.46 27.09 2.40
CA ASN A 9 -20.40 28.03 2.04
C ASN A 9 -19.33 27.29 1.23
N ALA A 10 -19.40 27.43 -0.10
CA ALA A 10 -18.50 26.79 -1.04
C ALA A 10 -17.03 27.11 -0.75
N ASN A 11 -16.70 28.32 -0.28
CA ASN A 11 -15.32 28.69 0.03
C ASN A 11 -14.79 27.97 1.28
N ALA A 12 -15.65 27.74 2.28
CA ALA A 12 -15.28 26.95 3.46
C ALA A 12 -15.09 25.46 3.10
N ALA A 13 -15.97 24.90 2.26
CA ALA A 13 -15.86 23.52 1.78
C ALA A 13 -14.64 23.29 0.87
N LEU A 14 -14.32 24.26 0.00
CA LEU A 14 -13.12 24.24 -0.85
C LEU A 14 -11.84 24.43 -0.02
N GLY A 15 -11.89 25.28 1.01
CA GLY A 15 -10.78 25.49 1.95
C GLY A 15 -10.44 24.22 2.74
N SER A 16 -11.44 23.56 3.33
CA SER A 16 -11.26 22.29 4.05
C SER A 16 -10.76 21.18 3.12
N SER A 17 -11.32 21.09 1.91
CA SER A 17 -10.86 20.12 0.90
C SER A 17 -9.39 20.33 0.50
N LYS A 18 -8.94 21.59 0.38
CA LYS A 18 -7.55 21.91 0.08
C LYS A 18 -6.61 21.56 1.23
N GLU A 19 -7.00 21.82 2.48
CA GLU A 19 -6.23 21.45 3.66
C GLU A 19 -6.12 19.93 3.82
N GLU A 20 -7.21 19.20 3.62
CA GLU A 20 -7.23 17.72 3.62
C GLU A 20 -6.33 17.15 2.51
N ALA A 21 -6.44 17.68 1.28
CA ALA A 21 -5.57 17.27 0.17
C ALA A 21 -4.09 17.55 0.47
N ASN A 22 -3.78 18.68 1.10
CA ASN A 22 -2.42 19.00 1.53
C ASN A 22 -1.93 18.04 2.62
N ARG A 23 -2.77 17.72 3.60
CA ARG A 23 -2.43 16.80 4.69
C ARG A 23 -2.19 15.39 4.16
N TYR A 24 -3.04 14.91 3.26
CA TYR A 24 -2.87 13.64 2.57
C TYR A 24 -1.57 13.62 1.75
N ARG A 25 -1.30 14.67 0.98
CA ARG A 25 -0.07 14.82 0.20
C ARG A 25 1.19 14.76 1.07
N GLU A 26 1.21 15.49 2.18
CA GLU A 26 2.36 15.51 3.09
C GLU A 26 2.52 14.16 3.79
N ALA A 27 1.42 13.53 4.23
CA ALA A 27 1.45 12.20 4.83
C ALA A 27 2.00 11.15 3.85
N ILE A 28 1.59 11.18 2.58
CA ILE A 28 2.02 10.15 1.61
C ILE A 28 3.46 10.33 1.18
N ILE A 29 3.94 11.58 1.17
CA ILE A 29 5.35 11.85 0.87
C ILE A 29 6.23 11.35 2.01
N ALA A 30 5.80 11.54 3.26
CA ALA A 30 6.48 10.99 4.42
C ALA A 30 6.44 9.45 4.40
N GLY A 31 5.26 8.91 4.12
CA GLY A 31 4.94 7.49 4.16
C GLY A 31 4.43 7.06 5.53
N TRP A 32 3.53 6.07 5.55
CA TRP A 32 2.97 5.53 6.78
C TRP A 32 2.50 4.09 6.63
N TRP A 33 2.30 3.41 7.77
CA TRP A 33 1.70 2.08 7.85
C TRP A 33 0.22 2.12 8.20
N GLU A 34 -0.56 1.26 7.55
CA GLU A 34 -1.95 0.93 7.88
C GLU A 34 -2.08 -0.54 8.18
N PHE A 35 -2.92 -0.88 9.16
CA PHE A 35 -3.15 -2.26 9.57
C PHE A 35 -4.64 -2.59 9.48
N MET A 36 -4.94 -3.79 9.00
CA MET A 36 -6.33 -4.19 8.78
C MET A 36 -6.50 -5.70 8.82
N GLN A 37 -7.74 -6.12 9.10
CA GLN A 37 -8.20 -7.45 8.74
C GLN A 37 -8.85 -7.34 7.34
N ALA A 38 -8.11 -7.72 6.30
CA ALA A 38 -8.43 -7.39 4.90
C ALA A 38 -9.69 -8.09 4.35
N LYS A 39 -10.36 -8.92 5.15
CA LYS A 39 -11.62 -9.58 4.82
C LYS A 39 -12.65 -9.34 5.93
N SER A 40 -13.75 -8.68 5.57
CA SER A 40 -14.90 -8.49 6.45
C SER A 40 -15.49 -9.85 6.86
N GLY A 41 -15.81 -10.00 8.14
CA GLY A 41 -16.37 -11.23 8.71
C GLY A 41 -15.40 -12.41 8.81
N ALA A 42 -14.10 -12.22 8.55
CA ALA A 42 -13.10 -13.26 8.80
C ALA A 42 -12.94 -13.57 10.29
N ALA A 43 -12.51 -14.81 10.59
CA ALA A 43 -12.19 -15.18 11.96
C ALA A 43 -11.00 -14.34 12.48
N PRO A 44 -10.93 -14.06 13.79
CA PRO A 44 -9.79 -13.36 14.37
C PRO A 44 -8.46 -14.03 13.98
N GLY A 45 -7.49 -13.23 13.51
CA GLY A 45 -6.18 -13.72 13.08
C GLY A 45 -6.06 -14.10 11.60
N GLU A 46 -7.16 -14.14 10.85
CA GLU A 46 -7.14 -14.42 9.42
C GLU A 46 -7.12 -13.14 8.58
N TYR A 47 -6.46 -13.18 7.42
CA TYR A 47 -6.38 -12.08 6.46
C TYR A 47 -5.82 -10.77 7.04
N CYS A 48 -4.99 -10.88 8.08
CA CYS A 48 -4.26 -9.74 8.63
C CYS A 48 -3.34 -9.14 7.59
N ALA A 49 -3.37 -7.82 7.43
CA ALA A 49 -2.55 -7.11 6.47
C ALA A 49 -1.91 -5.87 7.09
N ALA A 50 -0.69 -5.57 6.63
CA ALA A 50 0.01 -4.32 6.91
C ALA A 50 0.42 -3.67 5.58
N SER A 51 -0.04 -2.46 5.32
CA SER A 51 0.24 -1.70 4.10
C SER A 51 1.11 -0.50 4.41
N PHE A 52 2.23 -0.35 3.73
CA PHE A 52 3.02 0.89 3.72
C PHE A 52 2.75 1.66 2.44
N LEU A 53 2.31 2.91 2.57
CA LEU A 53 1.98 3.79 1.45
C LEU A 53 3.02 4.89 1.36
N ARG A 54 3.53 5.18 0.15
CA ARG A 54 4.43 6.31 -0.06
C ARG A 54 4.40 6.82 -1.50
N ALA A 55 4.66 8.12 -1.68
CA ALA A 55 4.93 8.73 -2.98
C ALA A 55 6.15 9.66 -2.92
N LYS A 56 6.74 9.96 -4.08
CA LYS A 56 7.84 10.92 -4.20
C LYS A 56 7.29 12.32 -4.35
N ARG A 57 7.99 13.30 -3.76
CA ARG A 57 7.71 14.73 -3.96
C ARG A 57 8.28 15.17 -5.30
N LEU A 58 7.44 15.79 -6.13
CA LEU A 58 7.84 16.50 -7.33
C LEU A 58 7.65 18.00 -7.11
N GLN A 59 8.76 18.73 -7.02
CA GLN A 59 8.74 20.18 -6.87
C GLN A 59 8.72 20.85 -8.25
N GLU A 60 7.79 21.78 -8.44
CA GLU A 60 7.72 22.64 -9.63
C GLU A 60 7.86 24.09 -9.19
N ALA A 61 8.82 24.82 -9.76
CA ALA A 61 9.08 26.21 -9.38
C ALA A 61 7.82 27.07 -9.52
N GLY A 62 7.46 27.76 -8.43
CA GLY A 62 6.29 28.65 -8.39
C GLY A 62 4.93 27.94 -8.32
N LYS A 63 4.89 26.62 -8.09
CA LYS A 63 3.65 25.83 -7.98
C LYS A 63 3.64 24.98 -6.72
N THR A 64 2.46 24.50 -6.36
CA THR A 64 2.30 23.48 -5.32
C THR A 64 2.98 22.19 -5.74
N ASP A 65 3.75 21.59 -4.82
CA ASP A 65 4.36 20.28 -5.02
C ASP A 65 3.32 19.22 -5.39
N LYS A 66 3.74 18.29 -6.25
CA LYS A 66 2.94 17.14 -6.67
C LYS A 66 3.49 15.84 -6.09
N MET A 67 2.66 14.80 -6.15
CA MET A 67 3.06 13.43 -5.86
C MET A 67 3.44 12.75 -7.17
N LYS A 68 4.45 11.89 -7.13
CA LYS A 68 4.88 11.08 -8.27
C LYS A 68 5.31 9.69 -7.79
N ASP A 69 5.19 8.68 -8.66
CA ASP A 69 5.68 7.33 -8.44
C ASP A 69 5.14 6.72 -7.14
N GLY A 70 3.86 6.97 -6.84
CA GLY A 70 3.22 6.46 -5.62
C GLY A 70 3.08 4.95 -5.65
N VAL A 71 3.41 4.30 -4.53
CA VAL A 71 3.36 2.85 -4.37
C VAL A 71 2.81 2.50 -2.99
N MET A 72 2.02 1.43 -2.93
CA MET A 72 1.66 0.75 -1.70
C MET A 72 2.29 -0.65 -1.68
N VAL A 73 2.95 -1.00 -0.59
CA VAL A 73 3.44 -2.35 -0.30
C VAL A 73 2.56 -2.97 0.76
N THR A 74 1.96 -4.12 0.48
CA THR A 74 1.09 -4.82 1.42
C THR A 74 1.64 -6.19 1.76
N LEU A 75 1.75 -6.44 3.05
CA LEU A 75 2.12 -7.72 3.64
C LEU A 75 0.82 -8.42 4.06
N PHE A 76 0.45 -9.51 3.39
CA PHE A 76 -0.74 -10.29 3.73
C PHE A 76 -0.37 -11.54 4.50
N GLY A 77 -1.02 -11.74 5.63
CA GLY A 77 -1.01 -12.98 6.39
C GLY A 77 -1.96 -14.05 5.82
N PRO A 78 -1.92 -15.27 6.40
CA PRO A 78 -2.73 -16.39 6.00
C PRO A 78 -4.23 -16.13 6.22
N GLY A 79 -5.08 -16.89 5.54
CA GLY A 79 -6.53 -16.81 5.72
C GLY A 79 -7.29 -17.85 4.91
N GLY A 80 -8.37 -18.39 5.49
CA GLY A 80 -9.12 -19.48 4.90
C GLY A 80 -8.25 -20.73 4.72
N SER A 81 -8.20 -21.26 3.50
CA SER A 81 -7.34 -22.41 3.17
C SER A 81 -5.89 -22.04 2.83
N TYR A 82 -5.59 -20.76 2.57
CA TYR A 82 -4.23 -20.31 2.25
C TYR A 82 -3.42 -20.14 3.53
N ARG A 83 -2.31 -20.89 3.63
CA ARG A 83 -1.42 -20.91 4.80
C ARG A 83 -0.11 -20.15 4.60
N GLY A 84 0.15 -19.67 3.39
CA GLY A 84 1.30 -18.82 3.11
C GLY A 84 1.06 -17.37 3.50
N ALA A 85 1.99 -16.52 3.07
CA ALA A 85 1.87 -15.06 3.15
C ALA A 85 2.14 -14.45 1.77
N LEU A 86 1.77 -13.19 1.57
CA LEU A 86 2.05 -12.47 0.32
C LEU A 86 2.76 -11.17 0.60
N LEU A 87 3.74 -10.85 -0.25
CA LEU A 87 4.32 -9.51 -0.39
C LEU A 87 3.78 -8.92 -1.69
N ALA A 88 2.93 -7.91 -1.60
CA ALA A 88 2.24 -7.33 -2.74
C ALA A 88 2.61 -5.86 -2.96
N PHE A 89 2.63 -5.45 -4.22
CA PHE A 89 2.89 -4.08 -4.64
C PHE A 89 1.73 -3.60 -5.50
N SER A 90 1.23 -2.40 -5.24
CA SER A 90 0.20 -1.76 -6.04
C SER A 90 0.54 -0.29 -6.32
N PRO A 91 0.15 0.25 -7.48
CA PRO A 91 0.33 1.66 -7.76
C PRO A 91 -0.59 2.52 -6.90
N LEU A 92 -0.15 3.74 -6.61
CA LEU A 92 -0.88 4.74 -5.87
C LEU A 92 -0.84 6.05 -6.67
N GLY A 93 -1.92 6.31 -7.41
CA GLY A 93 -2.02 7.42 -8.36
C GLY A 93 -1.98 6.97 -9.83
N ASP A 94 -2.37 7.89 -10.72
CA ASP A 94 -2.54 7.59 -12.15
C ASP A 94 -1.20 7.34 -12.87
N ASP A 95 -0.15 8.06 -12.46
CA ASP A 95 1.18 7.98 -13.07
C ASP A 95 1.85 6.62 -12.80
N SER A 96 1.82 6.14 -11.55
CA SER A 96 2.28 4.82 -11.18
C SER A 96 1.41 3.71 -11.77
N SER A 97 0.10 3.93 -11.88
CA SER A 97 -0.84 2.97 -12.49
C SER A 97 -0.52 2.69 -13.96
N ALA A 98 -0.02 3.69 -14.69
CA ALA A 98 0.40 3.52 -16.07
C ALA A 98 1.66 2.65 -16.23
N ALA A 99 2.49 2.53 -15.19
CA ALA A 99 3.71 1.72 -15.21
C ALA A 99 3.46 0.23 -14.94
N PHE A 100 2.40 -0.11 -14.20
CA PHE A 100 2.05 -1.50 -13.89
C PHE A 100 1.52 -2.25 -15.13
N PRO A 101 1.82 -3.55 -15.26
CA PRO A 101 1.34 -4.34 -16.40
C PRO A 101 -0.17 -4.49 -16.37
N LYS A 102 -0.79 -4.64 -17.55
CA LYS A 102 -2.23 -4.94 -17.69
C LYS A 102 -2.39 -6.39 -18.13
N LEU A 103 -2.66 -7.28 -17.19
CA LEU A 103 -2.78 -8.72 -17.44
C LEU A 103 -4.16 -9.22 -16.98
N PRO A 104 -4.61 -10.40 -17.44
CA PRO A 104 -5.73 -11.08 -16.80
C PRO A 104 -5.39 -11.44 -15.34
N SER A 105 -6.33 -11.24 -14.42
CA SER A 105 -6.16 -11.59 -13.00
C SER A 105 -5.79 -13.08 -12.83
N GLY A 106 -4.85 -13.35 -11.92
CA GLY A 106 -4.29 -14.68 -11.66
C GLY A 106 -3.16 -15.10 -12.61
N LYS A 107 -2.83 -14.32 -13.65
CA LYS A 107 -1.70 -14.64 -14.53
C LYS A 107 -0.37 -14.29 -13.86
N PRO A 108 0.67 -15.14 -13.99
CA PRO A 108 2.00 -14.80 -13.53
C PRO A 108 2.61 -13.72 -14.43
N ALA A 109 3.31 -12.77 -13.80
CA ALA A 109 4.18 -11.80 -14.43
C ALA A 109 5.62 -12.08 -14.00
N LEU A 110 6.55 -12.18 -14.94
CA LEU A 110 7.96 -12.31 -14.63
C LEU A 110 8.51 -10.94 -14.21
N VAL A 111 8.85 -10.80 -12.93
CA VAL A 111 9.27 -9.53 -12.31
C VAL A 111 10.61 -9.74 -11.63
N THR A 112 11.52 -8.79 -11.78
CA THR A 112 12.76 -8.76 -11.00
C THR A 112 12.55 -7.92 -9.75
N LEU A 113 12.76 -8.52 -8.59
CA LEU A 113 12.62 -7.91 -7.29
C LEU A 113 14.01 -7.68 -6.69
N THR A 114 14.32 -6.43 -6.35
CA THR A 114 15.48 -6.05 -5.56
C THR A 114 15.00 -5.64 -4.16
N GLN A 115 15.63 -6.14 -3.11
CA GLN A 115 15.23 -5.91 -1.72
C GLN A 115 16.42 -5.43 -0.91
N GLY A 116 16.40 -4.19 -0.42
CA GLY A 116 17.52 -3.60 0.31
C GLY A 116 18.84 -3.78 -0.45
N ASN A 117 19.81 -4.41 0.21
CA ASN A 117 21.15 -4.68 -0.33
C ASN A 117 21.31 -6.11 -0.88
N THR A 118 20.22 -6.85 -1.09
CA THR A 118 20.28 -8.21 -1.65
C THR A 118 20.47 -8.19 -3.16
N LYS A 119 21.02 -9.27 -3.72
CA LYS A 119 21.06 -9.45 -5.17
C LYS A 119 19.62 -9.44 -5.73
N PRO A 120 19.36 -8.76 -6.87
CA PRO A 120 18.08 -8.84 -7.55
C PRO A 120 17.74 -10.29 -7.92
N VAL A 121 16.46 -10.66 -7.81
CA VAL A 121 15.97 -11.99 -8.18
C VAL A 121 14.77 -11.87 -9.10
N THR A 122 14.76 -12.61 -10.20
CA THR A 122 13.63 -12.68 -11.12
C THR A 122 12.71 -13.84 -10.75
N LEU A 123 11.44 -13.52 -10.47
CA LEU A 123 10.44 -14.44 -9.93
C LEU A 123 9.11 -14.25 -10.66
N ASN A 124 8.22 -15.24 -10.58
CA ASN A 124 6.82 -15.07 -10.97
C ASN A 124 6.05 -14.34 -9.86
N ALA A 125 5.59 -13.13 -10.15
CA ALA A 125 4.59 -12.43 -9.35
C ALA A 125 3.18 -12.77 -9.85
N ILE A 126 2.22 -12.91 -8.94
CA ILE A 126 0.81 -13.10 -9.27
C ILE A 126 0.21 -11.73 -9.55
N TYR A 127 -0.25 -11.48 -10.77
CA TYR A 127 -1.04 -10.29 -11.07
C TYR A 127 -2.46 -10.49 -10.56
N MET A 128 -2.97 -9.55 -9.76
CA MET A 128 -4.34 -9.58 -9.25
C MET A 128 -5.00 -8.23 -9.47
N GLN A 129 -6.23 -8.26 -9.96
CA GLN A 129 -7.09 -7.09 -10.01
C GLN A 129 -8.51 -7.55 -9.71
N THR A 130 -9.04 -7.17 -8.55
CA THR A 130 -10.33 -7.64 -8.06
C THR A 130 -11.51 -6.98 -8.79
N HIS A 131 -11.32 -5.76 -9.26
CA HIS A 131 -12.30 -4.99 -10.02
C HIS A 131 -11.60 -4.05 -11.02
N PRO A 132 -12.17 -3.74 -12.20
CA PRO A 132 -11.49 -2.90 -13.20
C PRO A 132 -11.09 -1.50 -12.69
N GLN A 133 -11.81 -0.98 -11.69
CA GLN A 133 -11.60 0.33 -11.08
C GLN A 133 -10.68 0.29 -9.85
N THR A 134 -10.27 -0.89 -9.38
CA THR A 134 -9.29 -1.01 -8.29
C THR A 134 -7.87 -1.09 -8.86
N PRO A 135 -6.87 -0.46 -8.23
CA PRO A 135 -5.48 -0.63 -8.58
C PRO A 135 -5.09 -2.11 -8.64
N PRO A 136 -4.29 -2.54 -9.64
CA PRO A 136 -3.78 -3.91 -9.68
C PRO A 136 -2.74 -4.15 -8.59
N LEU A 137 -2.52 -5.41 -8.26
CA LEU A 137 -1.45 -5.87 -7.38
C LEU A 137 -0.55 -6.85 -8.11
N LEU A 138 0.76 -6.74 -7.87
CA LEU A 138 1.74 -7.79 -8.15
C LEU A 138 2.17 -8.40 -6.83
N ALA A 139 1.80 -9.66 -6.60
CA ALA A 139 2.07 -10.36 -5.34
C ALA A 139 3.09 -11.49 -5.50
N PHE A 140 4.09 -11.50 -4.63
CA PHE A 140 5.03 -12.60 -4.47
C PHE A 140 4.55 -13.50 -3.33
N ALA A 141 4.53 -14.81 -3.59
CA ALA A 141 4.26 -15.79 -2.56
C ALA A 141 5.44 -15.89 -1.59
N VAL A 142 5.16 -15.76 -0.30
CA VAL A 142 6.10 -16.02 0.79
C VAL A 142 5.69 -17.35 1.45
N PRO A 143 6.65 -18.28 1.70
CA PRO A 143 6.31 -19.63 2.15
C PRO A 143 5.48 -19.70 3.43
N SER A 144 5.68 -18.76 4.35
CA SER A 144 4.91 -18.66 5.60
C SER A 144 4.89 -17.25 6.15
N ILE A 145 4.00 -17.00 7.12
CA ILE A 145 3.94 -15.73 7.84
C ILE A 145 5.17 -15.51 8.71
N GLU A 146 5.75 -16.56 9.28
CA GLU A 146 6.98 -16.48 10.07
C GLU A 146 8.14 -16.00 9.20
N ALA A 147 8.28 -16.54 7.98
CA ALA A 147 9.29 -16.10 7.03
C ALA A 147 9.12 -14.62 6.65
N LEU A 148 7.88 -14.18 6.42
CA LEU A 148 7.58 -12.77 6.17
C LEU A 148 7.99 -11.89 7.35
N LEU A 149 7.55 -12.24 8.57
CA LEU A 149 7.82 -11.45 9.79
C LEU A 149 9.32 -11.41 10.13
N GLN A 150 10.06 -12.49 9.87
CA GLN A 150 11.51 -12.55 10.06
C GLN A 150 12.26 -11.64 9.09
N GLY A 151 11.79 -11.53 7.84
CA GLY A 151 12.40 -10.67 6.83
C GLY A 151 12.06 -9.18 6.96
N MET A 152 11.22 -8.78 7.92
CA MET A 152 10.90 -7.37 8.14
C MET A 152 12.01 -6.66 8.92
N GLU A 153 12.66 -5.72 8.25
CA GLU A 153 13.57 -4.73 8.83
C GLU A 153 12.88 -3.41 9.12
N ASP A 154 13.45 -2.61 10.02
CA ASP A 154 12.86 -1.31 10.41
C ASP A 154 12.82 -0.33 9.24
N ASN A 155 13.93 -0.27 8.50
CA ASN A 155 14.07 0.51 7.27
C ASN A 155 14.45 -0.47 6.16
N TRP A 156 13.69 -0.45 5.07
CA TRP A 156 13.92 -1.38 3.97
C TRP A 156 13.42 -0.80 2.65
N SER A 157 14.04 -1.22 1.55
CA SER A 157 13.70 -0.74 0.22
C SER A 157 13.38 -1.87 -0.74
N PHE A 158 12.55 -1.55 -1.72
CA PHE A 158 12.16 -2.43 -2.80
C PHE A 158 12.27 -1.70 -4.13
N ASP A 159 12.75 -2.43 -5.14
CA ASP A 159 12.62 -2.05 -6.54
C ASP A 159 12.05 -3.22 -7.32
N LEU A 160 10.91 -3.00 -7.97
CA LEU A 160 10.27 -3.95 -8.88
C LEU A 160 10.54 -3.52 -10.29
N ASN A 161 11.20 -4.40 -11.03
CA ASN A 161 11.45 -4.22 -12.44
C ASN A 161 10.62 -5.20 -13.28
N TYR A 162 9.86 -4.65 -14.23
CA TYR A 162 9.11 -5.41 -15.21
C TYR A 162 9.55 -4.98 -16.61
N GLN A 163 9.94 -5.96 -17.44
CA GLN A 163 10.43 -5.72 -18.81
C GLN A 163 11.55 -4.67 -18.91
N GLY A 164 12.49 -4.69 -17.96
CA GLY A 164 13.64 -3.78 -17.94
C GLY A 164 13.34 -2.40 -17.34
N LYS A 165 12.10 -2.12 -16.92
CA LYS A 165 11.69 -0.84 -16.32
C LYS A 165 11.35 -1.00 -14.85
N SER A 166 11.85 -0.10 -14.00
CA SER A 166 11.36 0.03 -12.62
C SER A 166 9.91 0.53 -12.67
N ILE A 167 9.00 -0.27 -12.10
CA ILE A 167 7.55 0.02 -12.05
C ILE A 167 7.08 0.35 -10.63
N ALA A 168 7.86 -0.01 -9.61
CA ALA A 168 7.63 0.38 -8.23
C ALA A 168 8.98 0.49 -7.52
N ASN A 169 9.24 1.65 -6.91
CA ASN A 169 10.44 1.90 -6.12
C ASN A 169 10.03 2.59 -4.83
N ILE A 170 10.17 1.90 -3.71
CA ILE A 170 9.66 2.34 -2.42
C ILE A 170 10.60 1.93 -1.31
N GLU A 171 10.73 2.82 -0.32
CA GLU A 171 11.42 2.57 0.93
C GLU A 171 10.46 2.81 2.08
N TRP A 172 10.36 1.83 2.98
CA TRP A 172 9.62 1.96 4.23
C TRP A 172 10.54 2.29 5.39
N HIS A 173 9.93 2.84 6.43
CA HIS A 173 10.47 3.01 7.78
C HIS A 173 9.46 2.45 8.80
N ASP A 174 9.78 2.40 10.09
CA ASP A 174 8.90 1.85 11.15
C ASP A 174 8.46 0.39 10.92
N GLY A 175 9.22 -0.37 10.13
CA GLY A 175 8.89 -1.74 9.78
C GLY A 175 8.81 -2.67 11.00
N LEU A 176 9.58 -2.41 12.06
CA LEU A 176 9.51 -3.24 13.28
C LEU A 176 8.26 -2.97 14.10
N LYS A 177 7.78 -1.72 14.10
CA LYS A 177 6.46 -1.37 14.67
C LYS A 177 5.36 -2.06 13.87
N ALA A 178 5.44 -2.02 12.54
CA ALA A 178 4.49 -2.70 11.67
C ALA A 178 4.45 -4.22 11.91
N ARG A 179 5.62 -4.84 12.08
CA ARG A 179 5.73 -6.24 12.47
C ARG A 179 5.01 -6.55 13.78
N ALA A 180 5.11 -5.66 14.77
CA ALA A 180 4.45 -5.84 16.06
C ALA A 180 2.91 -5.74 15.94
N GLU A 181 2.39 -4.77 15.21
CA GLU A 181 0.95 -4.64 14.97
C GLU A 181 0.39 -5.81 14.15
N LEU A 182 1.12 -6.26 13.12
CA LEU A 182 0.74 -7.42 12.33
C LEU A 182 0.67 -8.68 13.21
N LYS A 183 1.63 -8.88 14.13
CA LYS A 183 1.60 -9.98 15.11
C LYS A 183 0.38 -9.92 16.03
N LYS A 184 -0.04 -8.73 16.48
CA LYS A 184 -1.26 -8.58 17.30
C LYS A 184 -2.49 -9.02 16.52
N CYS A 185 -2.63 -8.57 15.26
CA CYS A 185 -3.73 -9.00 14.41
C CYS A 185 -3.74 -10.52 14.26
N LEU A 186 -2.59 -11.14 13.93
CA LEU A 186 -2.47 -12.60 13.74
C LEU A 186 -2.82 -13.40 15.00
N ALA A 187 -2.61 -12.83 16.18
CA ALA A 187 -3.02 -13.41 17.47
C ALA A 187 -4.51 -13.20 17.80
N GLY A 188 -5.28 -12.55 16.92
CA GLY A 188 -6.67 -12.17 17.17
C GLY A 188 -6.82 -11.09 18.25
N ALA A 189 -5.74 -10.37 18.58
CA ALA A 189 -5.74 -9.31 19.59
C ALA A 189 -6.06 -7.95 18.97
N ALA A 190 -6.38 -6.97 19.82
CA ALA A 190 -6.54 -5.58 19.37
C ALA A 190 -5.23 -5.03 18.79
N PHE A 191 -5.32 -4.40 17.63
CA PHE A 191 -4.22 -3.76 16.90
C PHE A 191 -4.63 -2.38 16.41
N ASP A 192 -3.68 -1.58 15.94
CA ASP A 192 -3.96 -0.24 15.42
C ASP A 192 -4.66 -0.28 14.05
N SER A 193 -5.98 -0.43 14.04
CA SER A 193 -6.77 -0.49 12.81
C SER A 193 -7.25 0.87 12.30
N LYS A 194 -6.66 1.98 12.80
CA LYS A 194 -7.09 3.33 12.42
C LYS A 194 -6.38 3.76 11.14
N LEU A 195 -7.14 4.36 10.22
CA LEU A 195 -6.55 5.04 9.06
C LEU A 195 -5.85 6.32 9.52
N GLN A 196 -4.62 6.53 9.05
CA GLN A 196 -3.85 7.74 9.39
C GLN A 196 -4.46 8.98 8.74
N VAL A 197 -4.92 8.85 7.50
CA VAL A 197 -5.57 9.90 6.74
C VAL A 197 -6.79 9.32 6.04
N LYS A 198 -7.90 10.07 6.03
CA LYS A 198 -9.05 9.71 5.19
C LYS A 198 -8.75 10.19 3.76
N PRO A 199 -8.78 9.31 2.75
CA PRO A 199 -8.65 9.70 1.36
C PRO A 199 -9.84 10.55 0.89
#